data_AF-A0AAC9FNJ7-F1
#
_entry.id   AF-A0AAC9FNJ7-F1
#
_cell.length_a   1.000
_cell.length_b   1.000
_cell.length_c   1.000
_cell.angle_alpha   90.00
_cell.angle_beta   90.00
_cell.angle_gamma   90.00
#
_symmetry.space_group_name_H-M   'P 1'
#
loop_
_entity.id
_entity.type
_entity.pdbx_description
1 polymer ?
#
loop_
_entity_poly.entity_id
_entity_poly.type
_entity_poly.pdbx_seq_one_letter_code
_entity_poly.pdbx_strand_id
1 'polypeptide(L)'
;MDELNAYGDALTNNIATLQRLLAGHQYEEALTCMDERLAIITTLTDFSRQRKMASAEMATLVRNQLAKEERLRSLAETFKNEIAMQLVTLGRANKAKSTYHGNR
;
A
#
# COMPACT_ATOMS: atom_id res chain seq x y z
N MET A 1 25.26 5.06 -9.34
CA MET A 1 24.46 3.91 -9.84
C MET A 1 24.04 3.02 -8.69
N ASP A 2 24.96 2.54 -7.85
CA ASP A 2 24.65 1.63 -6.74
C ASP A 2 23.59 2.16 -5.75
N GLU A 3 23.66 3.43 -5.36
CA GLU A 3 22.64 4.03 -4.47
C GLU A 3 21.25 4.14 -5.11
N LEU A 4 21.18 4.48 -6.41
CA LEU A 4 19.89 4.57 -7.13
C LEU A 4 19.26 3.18 -7.29
N ASN A 5 20.09 2.16 -7.54
CA ASN A 5 19.66 0.77 -7.56
C ASN A 5 19.16 0.33 -6.18
N ALA A 6 19.86 0.70 -5.10
CA ALA A 6 19.43 0.41 -3.74
C ALA A 6 18.05 1.02 -3.42
N TYR A 7 17.77 2.25 -3.87
CA TYR A 7 16.43 2.84 -3.78
C TYR A 7 15.39 2.05 -4.58
N GLY A 8 15.73 1.61 -5.78
CA GLY A 8 14.86 0.77 -6.60
C GLY A 8 14.53 -0.58 -5.96
N ASP A 9 15.52 -1.21 -5.34
CA ASP A 9 15.36 -2.47 -4.61
C ASP A 9 14.54 -2.28 -3.34
N ALA A 10 14.84 -1.23 -2.55
CA ALA A 10 14.08 -0.89 -1.35
C ALA A 10 12.59 -0.68 -1.67
N LEU A 11 12.28 0.11 -2.70
CA LEU A 11 10.90 0.33 -3.15
C LEU A 11 10.24 -0.96 -3.65
N THR A 12 10.99 -1.85 -4.32
CA THR A 12 10.46 -3.12 -4.81
C THR A 12 10.17 -4.10 -3.67
N ASN A 13 11.09 -4.23 -2.72
CA ASN A 13 10.95 -5.07 -1.53
C ASN A 13 9.81 -4.59 -0.63
N ASN A 14 9.65 -3.27 -0.51
CA ASN A 14 8.55 -2.65 0.21
C ASN A 14 7.19 -3.00 -0.44
N ILE A 15 7.05 -2.93 -1.77
CA ILE A 15 5.80 -3.38 -2.46
C ILE A 15 5.53 -4.86 -2.20
N ALA A 16 6.54 -5.72 -2.33
CA ALA A 16 6.37 -7.15 -2.08
C ALA A 16 5.92 -7.44 -0.64
N THR A 17 6.45 -6.69 0.32
CA THR A 17 6.04 -6.77 1.74
C THR A 17 4.62 -6.30 1.93
N LEU A 18 4.26 -5.16 1.35
CA LEU A 18 2.91 -4.62 1.46
C LEU A 18 1.87 -5.56 0.84
N GLN A 19 2.15 -6.16 -0.31
CA GLN A 19 1.27 -7.16 -0.93
C GLN A 19 1.03 -8.37 -0.01
N ARG A 20 2.09 -8.86 0.65
CA ARG A 20 2.01 -9.96 1.62
C ARG A 20 1.16 -9.59 2.83
N LEU A 21 1.38 -8.39 3.39
CA LEU A 21 0.65 -7.89 4.56
C LEU A 21 -0.84 -7.71 4.24
N LEU A 22 -1.16 -7.12 3.09
CA LEU A 22 -2.53 -6.95 2.63
C LEU A 22 -3.24 -8.30 2.42
N ALA A 23 -2.57 -9.28 1.78
CA ALA A 23 -3.11 -10.63 1.63
C ALA A 23 -3.31 -11.34 2.98
N GLY A 24 -2.44 -11.07 3.96
CA GLY A 24 -2.55 -11.55 5.34
C GLY A 24 -3.55 -10.78 6.21
N HIS A 25 -4.25 -9.77 5.66
CA HIS A 25 -5.14 -8.87 6.41
C HIS A 25 -4.45 -8.15 7.58
N GLN A 26 -3.12 -7.98 7.50
CA GLN A 26 -2.29 -7.30 8.49
C GLN A 26 -2.27 -5.80 8.19
N TYR A 27 -3.40 -5.12 8.43
CA TYR A 27 -3.61 -3.75 7.96
C TYR A 27 -2.78 -2.71 8.71
N GLU A 28 -2.52 -2.90 10.01
CA GLU A 28 -1.70 -1.97 10.81
C GLU A 28 -0.24 -2.00 10.37
N GLU A 29 0.30 -3.20 10.16
CA GLU A 29 1.64 -3.39 9.62
C GLU A 29 1.73 -2.91 8.17
N ALA A 30 0.67 -3.08 7.38
CA ALA A 30 0.59 -2.54 6.02
C ALA A 30 0.66 -1.00 6.01
N LEU A 31 0.00 -0.32 6.97
CA LEU A 31 0.10 1.14 7.13
C LEU A 31 1.51 1.57 7.51
N THR A 32 2.14 0.87 8.46
CA THR A 32 3.55 1.14 8.83
C THR A 32 4.48 0.96 7.63
N CYS A 33 4.27 -0.09 6.82
CA CYS A 33 5.02 -0.32 5.59
C CYS A 33 4.80 0.79 4.53
N MET A 34 3.64 1.44 4.51
CA MET A 34 3.39 2.62 3.67
C MET A 34 4.13 3.87 4.17
N ASP A 35 4.20 4.07 5.49
CA ASP A 35 4.98 5.17 6.06
C ASP A 35 6.48 5.04 5.72
N GLU A 36 7.03 3.83 5.83
CA GLU A 36 8.39 3.51 5.37
C GLU A 36 8.57 3.81 3.89
N ARG A 37 7.58 3.48 3.07
CA ARG A 37 7.61 3.75 1.63
C ARG A 37 7.71 5.24 1.33
N LEU A 38 6.89 6.05 2.00
CA LEU A 38 6.91 7.51 1.85
C LEU A 38 8.27 8.06 2.25
N ALA A 39 8.87 7.58 3.35
CA ALA A 39 10.22 7.98 3.75
C ALA A 39 11.29 7.64 2.69
N ILE A 40 11.21 6.46 2.06
CA ILE A 40 12.11 6.08 0.96
C ILE A 40 11.94 7.03 -0.24
N ILE A 41 10.71 7.39 -0.60
CA ILE A 41 10.43 8.32 -1.71
C ILE A 41 10.95 9.72 -1.39
N THR A 42 10.77 10.21 -0.16
CA THR A 42 11.30 11.51 0.28
C THR A 42 12.82 11.54 0.18
N THR A 43 13.51 10.53 0.72
CA THR A 43 14.97 10.47 0.67
C THR A 43 15.51 10.33 -0.77
N LEU A 44 14.85 9.54 -1.62
CA LEU A 44 15.17 9.45 -3.05
C LEU A 44 14.97 10.80 -3.77
N THR A 45 13.91 11.53 -3.41
CA THR A 45 13.64 12.86 -3.97
C THR A 45 14.76 13.84 -3.64
N ASP A 46 15.19 13.88 -2.38
CA ASP A 46 16.28 14.74 -1.93
C ASP A 46 17.62 14.33 -2.55
N PHE A 47 17.89 13.04 -2.62
CA PHE A 47 19.05 12.47 -3.30
C PHE A 47 19.13 12.94 -4.77
N SER A 48 18.01 12.87 -5.50
CA SER A 48 17.95 13.28 -6.91
C SER A 48 18.29 14.76 -7.10
N ARG A 49 17.83 15.62 -6.18
CA ARG A 49 18.10 17.07 -6.16
C ARG A 49 19.57 17.36 -5.87
N GLN A 50 20.13 16.73 -4.84
CA GLN A 50 21.51 16.95 -4.40
C GLN A 50 22.52 16.54 -5.46
N ARG A 51 22.31 15.38 -6.10
CA ARG A 51 23.25 14.85 -7.10
C ARG A 51 23.07 15.44 -8.49
N LYS A 52 22.11 16.34 -8.71
CA LYS A 52 21.72 16.86 -10.04
C LYS A 52 21.60 15.72 -11.07
N MET A 53 21.00 14.60 -10.66
CA MET A 53 21.05 13.37 -11.46
C MET A 53 20.48 13.59 -12.85
N ALA A 54 21.15 13.01 -13.86
CA ALA A 54 20.66 13.04 -15.23
C ALA A 54 19.27 12.37 -15.31
N SER A 55 18.33 13.07 -15.93
CA SER A 55 16.89 12.76 -15.92
C SER A 55 16.53 11.32 -16.33
N ALA A 56 17.29 10.67 -17.22
CA ALA A 56 16.87 9.42 -17.86
C ALA A 56 16.80 8.19 -16.93
N GLU A 57 17.79 7.98 -16.06
CA GLU A 57 17.82 6.85 -15.13
C GLU A 57 16.74 7.03 -14.05
N MET A 58 16.64 8.24 -13.50
CA MET A 58 15.61 8.60 -12.53
C MET A 58 14.20 8.48 -13.13
N ALA A 59 13.99 8.94 -14.36
CA ALA A 59 12.73 8.79 -15.07
C ALA A 59 12.38 7.32 -15.32
N THR A 60 13.38 6.48 -15.57
CA THR A 60 13.16 5.03 -15.74
C THR A 60 12.76 4.38 -14.42
N LEU A 61 13.43 4.71 -13.32
CA LEU A 61 13.04 4.25 -11.99
C LEU A 61 11.61 4.70 -11.64
N VAL A 62 11.28 5.97 -11.84
CA VAL A 62 9.96 6.53 -11.55
C VAL A 62 8.87 5.82 -12.36
N ARG A 63 9.06 5.63 -13.67
CA ARG A 63 8.08 4.91 -14.51
C ARG A 63 7.87 3.48 -14.04
N ASN A 64 8.95 2.78 -13.71
CA ASN A 64 8.87 1.40 -13.22
C ASN A 64 8.13 1.31 -11.88
N GLN A 65 8.36 2.26 -10.98
CA GLN A 65 7.67 2.30 -9.68
C GLN A 65 6.21 2.71 -9.82
N LEU A 66 5.89 3.67 -10.68
CA LEU A 66 4.51 4.11 -10.94
C LEU A 66 3.62 2.95 -11.42
N ALA A 67 4.09 2.14 -12.35
CA ALA A 67 3.34 0.97 -12.82
C ALA A 67 3.08 -0.06 -11.70
N LYS A 68 3.98 -0.16 -10.72
CA LYS A 68 3.78 -1.03 -9.55
C LYS A 68 2.79 -0.42 -8.55
N GLU A 69 2.83 0.90 -8.35
CA GLU A 69 1.86 1.64 -7.54
C GLU A 69 0.43 1.46 -8.04
N GLU A 70 0.22 1.54 -9.34
CA GLU A 70 -1.12 1.40 -9.93
C GLU A 70 -1.71 0.02 -9.63
N ARG A 71 -0.89 -1.03 -9.68
CA ARG A 71 -1.31 -2.40 -9.31
C ARG A 71 -1.61 -2.51 -7.83
N LEU A 72 -0.77 -1.93 -6.98
CA LEU A 72 -0.96 -1.92 -5.55
C LEU A 72 -2.23 -1.17 -5.13
N ARG A 73 -2.53 -0.04 -5.78
CA ARG A 73 -3.76 0.73 -5.58
C ARG A 73 -5.00 -0.10 -5.89
N SER A 74 -5.00 -0.80 -7.02
CA SER A 74 -6.11 -1.71 -7.37
C SER A 74 -6.32 -2.79 -6.32
N LEU A 75 -5.23 -3.37 -5.80
CA LEU A 75 -5.30 -4.37 -4.73
C LEU A 75 -5.87 -3.78 -3.43
N ALA A 76 -5.41 -2.60 -3.02
CA ALA A 76 -5.93 -1.92 -1.84
C ALA A 76 -7.43 -1.60 -1.96
N GLU A 77 -7.89 -1.20 -3.15
CA GLU A 77 -9.31 -0.98 -3.43
C GLU A 77 -10.13 -2.27 -3.32
N THR A 78 -9.61 -3.40 -3.79
CA THR A 78 -10.25 -4.71 -3.58
C THR A 78 -10.45 -4.99 -2.09
N PHE A 79 -9.41 -4.85 -1.27
CA PHE A 79 -9.51 -5.07 0.17
C PHE A 79 -10.47 -4.10 0.87
N LYS A 80 -10.49 -2.82 0.46
CA LYS A 80 -11.46 -1.84 0.97
C LYS A 80 -12.89 -2.31 0.73
N ASN A 81 -13.18 -2.81 -0.47
CA ASN A 81 -14.51 -3.31 -0.82
C ASN A 81 -14.88 -4.57 -0.04
N GLU A 82 -13.92 -5.48 0.16
CA GLU A 82 -14.13 -6.69 0.98
C GLU A 82 -14.47 -6.34 2.44
N ILE A 83 -13.72 -5.43 3.06
CA ILE A 83 -13.98 -4.93 4.42
C ILE A 83 -15.38 -4.31 4.49
N ALA A 84 -15.75 -3.47 3.51
CA ALA A 84 -17.07 -2.84 3.48
C ALA A 84 -18.20 -3.89 3.41
N MET A 85 -18.04 -4.94 2.62
CA MET A 85 -19.01 -6.04 2.53
C MET A 85 -19.14 -6.84 3.83
N GLN A 86 -18.02 -7.09 4.51
CA GLN A 86 -18.02 -7.74 5.82
C GLN A 86 -18.78 -6.90 6.85
N LEU A 87 -18.54 -5.58 6.89
CA LEU A 87 -19.23 -4.66 7.79
C LEU A 87 -20.74 -4.61 7.54
N VAL A 88 -21.18 -4.57 6.29
CA VAL A 88 -22.61 -4.64 5.93
C VAL A 88 -23.24 -5.95 6.42
N THR A 89 -22.52 -7.06 6.24
CA THR A 89 -22.98 -8.39 6.66
C THR A 89 -23.14 -8.48 8.18
N LEU A 90 -22.15 -7.97 8.93
CA LEU A 90 -22.20 -7.88 10.39
C LEU A 90 -23.35 -6.98 10.85
N GLY A 91 -23.56 -5.83 10.22
CA GLY A 91 -24.67 -4.92 10.53
C GLY A 91 -26.05 -5.58 10.34
N ARG A 92 -26.23 -6.34 9.26
CA ARG A 92 -27.47 -7.10 9.01
C ARG A 92 -27.68 -8.21 10.05
N ALA A 93 -26.63 -8.96 10.37
CA ALA A 93 -26.69 -10.02 11.39
C ALA A 93 -27.05 -9.45 12.78
N ASN A 94 -26.48 -8.30 13.15
CA ASN A 94 -26.77 -7.62 14.41
C ASN A 94 -28.21 -7.11 14.47
N LYS A 95 -28.73 -6.54 13.37
CA LYS A 95 -30.14 -6.11 13.29
C LYS A 95 -31.09 -7.28 13.46
N ALA A 96 -30.82 -8.41 12.80
CA ALA A 96 -31.62 -9.63 12.94
C ALA A 96 -31.64 -10.13 14.40
N LYS A 97 -30.48 -10.21 15.05
CA LYS A 97 -30.38 -10.61 16.48
C LYS A 97 -31.16 -9.66 17.40
N SER A 98 -31.07 -8.35 17.17
CA SER A 98 -31.81 -7.35 17.96
C SER A 98 -33.33 -7.51 17.82
N THR A 99 -33.85 -7.78 16.62
CA THR A 99 -35.29 -8.02 16.41
C THR A 99 -35.80 -9.29 17.09
N TYR A 100 -34.98 -10.33 17.23
CA TYR A 100 -35.37 -11.56 17.93
C TYR A 100 -35.29 -11.44 19.46
N HIS A 101 -34.50 -10.51 20.02
CA HIS A 101 -34.44 -10.25 21.47
C HIS A 101 -35.47 -9.22 21.96
N GLY A 102 -35.96 -8.32 21.10
CA GLY A 102 -36.97 -7.33 21.47
C GLY A 102 -38.42 -7.84 21.53
N ASN A 103 -38.67 -9.07 21.07
CA ASN A 103 -40.00 -9.69 21.03
C ASN A 103 -40.22 -10.74 22.15
N ARG A 104 -39.61 -10.56 23.32
CA ARG A 104 -39.80 -11.41 24.49
C ARG A 104 -40.41 -10.64 25.66
#